data_AF-A0A3M5D9W5-F1
#
_entry.id   AF-A0A3M5D9W5-F1
#
_cell.length_a   1.000
_cell.length_b   1.000
_cell.length_c   1.000
_cell.angle_alpha   90.00
_cell.angle_beta   90.00
_cell.angle_gamma   90.00
#
_symmetry.space_group_name_H-M   'P 1'
#
loop_
_entity.id
_entity.type
_entity.pdbx_description
1 polymer ?
#
loop_
_entity_poly.entity_id
_entity_poly.type
_entity_poly.pdbx_seq_one_letter_code
_entity_poly.pdbx_strand_id
1 'polypeptide(L)'
;MNYQSPSSGRTFDFEFSVDGRLRTLPMRSRVSVNNADAYVAACRAGLGLIQAPHYHVAAGLVDGSLRQVLGEWLPPSLPLHAVYPSQRQLSPRVRVFVDWLVELFGRQAAGETQ
;
A
#
# COMPACT_ATOMS: atom_id res chain seq x y z
N MET A 1 -2.76 14.71 -0.52
CA MET A 1 -4.17 14.29 -0.30
C MET A 1 -4.21 13.36 0.89
N ASN A 2 -5.38 13.08 1.44
CA ASN A 2 -5.51 12.22 2.62
C ASN A 2 -6.24 10.92 2.28
N TYR A 3 -5.75 9.80 2.81
CA TYR A 3 -6.46 8.52 2.77
C TYR A 3 -7.10 8.28 4.14
N GLN A 4 -8.37 7.89 4.14
CA GLN A 4 -9.14 7.58 5.33
C GLN A 4 -9.37 6.08 5.43
N SER A 5 -9.18 5.55 6.63
CA SER A 5 -9.57 4.19 6.98
C SER A 5 -11.06 3.99 6.69
N PRO A 6 -11.46 3.02 5.85
CA PRO A 6 -12.87 2.77 5.56
C PRO A 6 -13.68 2.35 6.79
N SER A 7 -13.02 1.71 7.78
CA SER A 7 -13.66 1.19 8.98
C SER A 7 -13.72 2.20 10.12
N SER A 8 -12.72 3.08 10.25
CA SER A 8 -12.61 3.99 11.40
C SER A 8 -12.74 5.48 11.04
N GLY A 9 -12.72 5.84 9.76
CA GLY A 9 -12.69 7.24 9.30
C GLY A 9 -11.41 8.00 9.63
N ARG A 10 -10.46 7.37 10.34
CA ARG A 10 -9.17 7.98 10.67
C ARG A 10 -8.36 8.25 9.41
N THR A 11 -7.78 9.43 9.33
CA THR A 11 -6.83 9.77 8.28
C THR A 11 -5.48 9.13 8.58
N PHE A 12 -4.85 8.54 7.56
CA PHE A 12 -3.45 8.13 7.64
C PHE A 12 -2.53 9.30 7.29
N ASP A 13 -1.54 9.51 8.14
CA ASP A 13 -0.45 10.45 7.89
C ASP A 13 0.51 9.88 6.85
N PHE A 14 1.27 10.76 6.20
CA PHE A 14 2.33 10.29 5.31
C PHE A 14 3.49 9.76 6.14
N GLU A 15 4.00 8.59 5.78
CA GLU A 15 5.08 7.90 6.47
C GLU A 15 6.37 7.98 5.67
N PHE A 16 7.48 8.28 6.33
CA PHE A 16 8.79 8.42 5.72
C PHE A 16 9.85 7.77 6.60
N SER A 17 10.75 6.98 6.03
CA SER A 17 11.95 6.53 6.74
C SER A 17 13.08 7.53 6.52
N VAL A 18 13.46 8.25 7.57
CA VAL A 18 14.55 9.26 7.54
C VAL A 18 15.59 8.85 8.57
N ASP A 19 16.83 8.61 8.14
CA ASP A 19 17.94 8.15 9.00
C ASP A 19 17.58 6.89 9.81
N GLY A 20 16.86 5.95 9.19
CA GLY A 20 16.40 4.72 9.84
C GLY A 20 15.26 4.92 10.86
N ARG A 21 14.65 6.10 10.92
CA ARG A 21 13.54 6.41 11.84
C ARG A 21 12.28 6.73 11.05
N LEU A 22 11.16 6.16 11.52
CA LEU A 22 9.84 6.51 11.01
C LEU A 22 9.49 7.95 11.40
N ARG A 23 9.15 8.75 10.39
CA ARG A 23 8.59 10.09 10.53
C ARG A 23 7.20 10.08 9.91
N THR A 24 6.21 10.52 10.68
CA THR A 24 4.85 10.72 10.19
C THR A 24 4.58 12.20 9.98
N LEU A 25 3.90 12.54 8.90
CA LEU A 25 3.54 13.91 8.58
C LEU A 25 2.04 14.01 8.24
N PRO A 26 1.23 14.69 9.07
CA PRO A 26 -0.15 14.98 8.71
C PRO A 26 -0.17 15.97 7.54
N MET A 27 -0.71 15.53 6.40
CA MET A 27 -0.78 16.35 5.20
C MET A 27 -2.00 17.29 5.25
N ARG A 28 -1.76 18.57 4.98
CA ARG A 28 -2.86 19.49 4.67
C ARG A 28 -3.49 19.05 3.35
N SER A 29 -4.75 18.63 3.37
CA SER A 29 -5.48 18.22 2.18
C SER A 29 -6.76 19.03 1.98
N ARG A 30 -7.13 19.21 0.71
CA ARG A 30 -8.47 19.69 0.30
C ARG A 30 -9.41 18.53 -0.04
N VAL A 31 -8.84 17.34 -0.21
CA VAL A 31 -9.53 16.12 -0.64
C VAL A 31 -9.07 14.97 0.25
N SER A 32 -10.05 14.22 0.74
CA SER A 32 -9.85 12.99 1.50
C SER A 32 -10.68 11.89 0.85
N VAL A 33 -10.09 10.71 0.67
CA VAL A 33 -10.74 9.54 0.07
C VAL A 33 -10.53 8.32 0.94
N ASN A 34 -11.40 7.34 0.84
CA ASN A 34 -11.30 6.06 1.56
C ASN A 34 -11.24 4.85 0.60
N ASN A 35 -11.01 5.09 -0.69
CA ASN A 35 -10.87 4.06 -1.71
C ASN A 35 -9.53 4.26 -2.44
N ALA A 36 -8.78 3.17 -2.63
CA ALA A 36 -7.48 3.17 -3.29
C ALA A 36 -7.57 3.67 -4.74
N ASP A 37 -8.58 3.24 -5.49
CA ASP A 37 -8.74 3.67 -6.90
C ASP A 37 -9.01 5.16 -7.00
N ALA A 38 -9.88 5.68 -6.12
CA ALA A 38 -10.17 7.11 -6.03
C ALA A 38 -8.91 7.92 -5.64
N TYR A 39 -8.03 7.35 -4.82
CA TYR A 39 -6.79 8.00 -4.40
C TYR A 39 -5.82 8.16 -5.57
N VAL A 40 -5.63 7.12 -6.37
CA VAL A 40 -4.81 7.15 -7.58
C VAL A 40 -5.43 8.06 -8.65
N ALA A 41 -6.74 7.94 -8.89
CA ALA A 41 -7.45 8.79 -9.85
C ALA A 41 -7.35 10.28 -9.50
N ALA A 42 -7.50 10.63 -8.22
CA ALA A 42 -7.33 12.01 -7.75
C ALA A 42 -5.90 12.53 -7.96
N CYS A 43 -4.89 11.67 -7.75
CA CYS A 43 -3.49 12.02 -8.03
C CYS A 43 -3.27 12.30 -9.52
N ARG A 44 -3.79 11.44 -10.40
CA ARG A 44 -3.71 11.61 -11.85
C ARG A 44 -4.43 12.87 -12.32
N ALA A 45 -5.50 13.26 -11.64
CA ALA A 45 -6.22 14.52 -11.89
C ALA A 45 -5.50 15.77 -11.35
N GLY A 46 -4.30 15.64 -10.77
CA GLY A 46 -3.52 16.77 -10.27
C GLY A 46 -3.96 17.30 -8.91
N LEU A 47 -4.73 16.54 -8.13
CA LEU A 47 -5.25 16.98 -6.83
C LEU A 47 -4.21 16.86 -5.68
N GLY A 48 -3.00 16.40 -5.98
CA GLY A 48 -1.84 16.44 -5.10
C GLY A 48 -1.10 15.11 -4.99
N LEU A 49 -0.26 15.00 -3.97
CA LEU A 49 0.53 13.79 -3.69
C LEU A 49 -0.29 12.71 -2.98
N ILE A 50 0.11 11.45 -3.21
CA ILE A 50 -0.41 10.24 -2.55
C ILE A 50 0.73 9.35 -2.07
N GLN A 51 0.45 8.51 -1.07
CA GLN A 51 1.26 7.35 -0.71
C GLN A 51 0.42 6.09 -0.90
N ALA A 52 0.72 5.35 -1.96
CA ALA A 52 0.01 4.12 -2.32
C ALA A 52 1.01 2.97 -2.51
N PRO A 53 0.60 1.71 -2.31
CA PRO A 53 1.42 0.56 -2.64
C PRO A 53 1.88 0.60 -4.10
N HIS A 54 3.12 0.20 -4.37
CA HIS A 54 3.74 0.30 -5.69
C HIS A 54 2.90 -0.36 -6.80
N TYR A 55 2.33 -1.53 -6.53
CA TYR A 55 1.51 -2.26 -7.51
C TYR A 55 0.27 -1.49 -8.00
N HIS A 56 -0.28 -0.56 -7.21
CA HIS A 56 -1.43 0.26 -7.63
C HIS A 56 -1.04 1.43 -8.54
N VAL A 57 0.23 1.83 -8.54
CA VAL A 57 0.71 2.98 -9.33
C VAL A 57 1.69 2.59 -10.43
N ALA A 58 2.15 1.33 -10.45
CA ALA A 58 3.16 0.82 -11.38
C ALA A 58 2.88 1.18 -12.84
N ALA A 59 1.66 0.96 -13.33
CA ALA A 59 1.29 1.31 -14.70
C ALA A 59 1.46 2.82 -14.98
N GLY A 60 1.04 3.67 -14.04
CA GLY A 60 1.17 5.12 -14.18
C GLY A 60 2.61 5.62 -14.06
N LEU A 61 3.47 4.91 -13.33
CA LEU A 61 4.90 5.20 -13.27
C LEU A 61 5.58 4.83 -14.60
N VAL A 62 5.19 3.71 -15.20
CA VAL A 62 5.72 3.23 -16.49
C VAL A 62 5.30 4.13 -17.65
N ASP A 63 4.03 4.54 -17.70
CA ASP A 63 3.51 5.40 -18.77
C ASP A 63 3.81 6.90 -18.58
N GLY A 64 4.36 7.28 -17.41
CA GLY A 64 4.73 8.66 -17.07
C GLY A 64 3.57 9.56 -16.64
N SER A 65 2.35 9.04 -16.54
CA SER A 65 1.19 9.77 -15.99
C SER A 65 1.31 10.02 -14.47
N LEU A 66 2.14 9.25 -13.79
CA LEU A 66 2.54 9.43 -12.40
C LEU A 66 4.06 9.55 -12.31
N ARG A 67 4.53 10.35 -11.37
CA ARG A 67 5.95 10.51 -11.09
C ARG A 67 6.22 10.23 -9.62
N GLN A 68 7.17 9.33 -9.35
CA GLN A 68 7.66 9.11 -7.99
C GLN A 68 8.42 10.35 -7.52
N VAL A 69 8.12 10.78 -6.30
CA VAL A 69 8.82 11.85 -5.58
C VAL A 69 9.25 11.31 -4.23
N LEU A 70 10.25 11.96 -3.61
CA LEU A 70 10.72 11.58 -2.27
C LEU A 70 11.18 10.11 -2.18
N GLY A 71 11.72 9.56 -3.28
CA GLY A 71 12.13 8.15 -3.37
C GLY A 71 13.26 7.75 -2.41
N GLU A 72 13.97 8.72 -1.83
CA GLU A 72 15.00 8.50 -0.80
C GLU A 72 14.40 8.20 0.58
N TRP A 73 13.12 8.55 0.82
CA TRP A 73 12.46 8.45 2.11
C TRP A 73 11.24 7.53 2.06
N LEU A 74 11.44 6.30 1.60
CA LEU A 74 10.36 5.32 1.47
C LEU A 74 9.72 4.99 2.84
N PRO A 75 8.40 4.80 2.91
CA PRO A 75 7.75 4.27 4.11
C PRO A 75 8.22 2.83 4.37
N PRO A 76 8.04 2.32 5.61
CA PRO A 76 8.25 0.91 5.91
C PRO A 76 7.42 0.01 4.98
N SER A 77 7.93 -1.18 4.66
CA SER A 77 7.19 -2.16 3.88
C SER A 77 5.88 -2.55 4.59
N LEU A 78 4.77 -2.54 3.84
CA LEU A 78 3.47 -2.92 4.36
C LEU A 78 3.32 -4.46 4.29
N PRO A 79 3.25 -5.17 5.44
CA PRO A 79 3.11 -6.62 5.41
C PRO A 79 1.73 -7.04 4.89
N LEU A 80 1.72 -8.06 4.02
CA LEU A 80 0.49 -8.70 3.54
C LEU A 80 0.14 -9.86 4.49
N HIS A 81 -1.09 -9.84 5.02
CA HIS A 81 -1.58 -10.87 5.94
C HIS A 81 -2.77 -11.63 5.34
N ALA A 82 -2.72 -12.97 5.40
CA ALA A 82 -3.89 -13.81 5.19
C ALA A 82 -4.60 -14.03 6.53
N VAL A 83 -5.83 -13.52 6.66
CA VAL A 83 -6.62 -13.60 7.91
C VAL A 83 -7.76 -14.59 7.74
N TYR A 84 -7.88 -15.53 8.68
CA TYR A 84 -8.97 -16.52 8.73
C TYR A 84 -9.41 -16.74 10.19
N PRO A 85 -10.68 -17.15 10.42
CA PRO A 85 -11.17 -17.43 11.78
C PRO A 85 -10.36 -18.53 12.47
N SER A 86 -10.06 -18.34 13.75
CA SER A 86 -9.26 -19.26 14.57
C SER A 86 -10.01 -20.53 15.00
N GLN A 87 -10.94 -21.06 14.21
CA GLN A 87 -11.64 -22.29 14.57
C GLN A 87 -10.67 -23.48 14.53
N ARG A 88 -10.87 -24.44 15.45
CA ARG A 88 -9.92 -25.50 15.82
C ARG A 88 -9.45 -26.41 14.67
N GLN A 89 -10.09 -26.38 13.50
CA GLN A 89 -9.63 -27.05 12.28
C GLN A 89 -9.90 -26.16 11.05
N LEU A 90 -8.86 -25.51 10.54
CA LEU A 90 -8.90 -24.96 9.17
C LEU A 90 -9.24 -26.07 8.20
N SER A 91 -10.17 -25.82 7.28
CA SER A 91 -10.46 -26.79 6.25
C SER A 91 -9.18 -27.05 5.43
N PRO A 92 -8.91 -28.30 5.02
CA PRO A 92 -7.74 -28.61 4.19
C PRO A 92 -7.66 -27.76 2.92
N ARG A 93 -8.80 -27.36 2.36
CA ARG A 93 -8.88 -26.47 1.19
C ARG A 93 -8.32 -25.08 1.47
N VAL A 94 -8.65 -24.48 2.62
CA VAL A 94 -8.11 -23.15 2.99
C VAL A 94 -6.61 -23.23 3.24
N ARG A 95 -6.12 -24.30 3.88
CA ARG A 95 -4.69 -24.51 4.08
C ARG A 95 -3.94 -24.59 2.75
N VAL A 96 -4.38 -25.46 1.84
CA VAL A 96 -3.74 -25.59 0.51
C VAL A 96 -3.77 -24.28 -0.27
N PHE A 97 -4.86 -23.51 -0.19
CA PHE A 97 -4.93 -22.19 -0.82
C PHE A 97 -3.94 -21.19 -0.21
N VAL A 98 -3.84 -21.13 1.13
CA VAL A 98 -2.88 -20.24 1.81
C VAL A 98 -1.44 -20.66 1.51
N ASP A 99 -1.13 -21.95 1.54
CA ASP A 99 0.20 -22.48 1.20
C ASP A 99 0.58 -22.10 -0.23
N TRP A 100 -0.36 -22.23 -1.18
CA TRP A 100 -0.18 -21.78 -2.55
C TRP A 100 0.04 -20.27 -2.67
N LEU A 101 -0.69 -19.44 -1.91
CA LEU A 101 -0.48 -17.99 -1.89
C LEU A 101 0.91 -17.63 -1.33
N VAL A 102 1.35 -18.29 -0.26
CA VAL A 102 2.69 -18.08 0.31
C VAL A 102 3.76 -18.45 -0.70
N GLU A 103 3.58 -19.55 -1.44
CA GLU A 103 4.52 -19.95 -2.49
C GLU A 103 4.52 -18.95 -3.66
N LEU A 104 3.35 -18.47 -4.06
CA LEU A 104 3.19 -17.49 -5.14
C LEU A 104 3.86 -16.16 -4.80
N PHE A 105 3.57 -15.60 -3.63
CA PHE A 105 4.13 -14.31 -3.21
C PHE A 105 5.55 -14.42 -2.67
N GLY A 106 5.95 -15.55 -2.09
CA GLY A 106 7.33 -15.82 -1.68
C GLY A 106 8.30 -15.84 -2.86
N ARG A 107 7.83 -16.29 -4.04
CA ARG A 107 8.59 -16.20 -5.30
C ARG A 107 8.74 -14.77 -5.81
N GLN A 108 7.77 -13.89 -5.57
CA GLN A 108 7.84 -12.49 -5.98
C GLN A 108 8.78 -11.65 -5.10
N ALA A 109 8.81 -11.90 -3.79
CA ALA A 109 9.74 -11.22 -2.87
C ALA A 109 11.22 -11.52 -3.16
N ALA A 110 11.52 -12.70 -3.72
CA ALA A 110 12.87 -13.06 -4.17
C ALA A 110 13.29 -12.41 -5.51
N GLY A 111 12.36 -11.78 -6.23
CA GLY A 111 12.58 -11.15 -7.55
C GLY A 111 12.79 -9.64 -7.52
N GLU A 112 12.64 -8.97 -6.37
CA GLU A 112 12.75 -7.50 -6.23
C GLU A 112 14.09 -7.04 -5.64
N THR A 113 15.11 -7.90 -5.63
CA THR A 113 16.51 -7.45 -5.43
C THR A 113 17.19 -7.32 -6.79
N GLN A 114 16.91 -6.23 -7.50
CA GLN A 114 17.83 -5.68 -8.50
C GLN A 114 17.66 -4.18 -8.68
#